data_AF-A0A1S1PZV9-F1
#
_entry.id   AF-A0A1S1PZV9-F1
#
_cell.length_a   1.000
_cell.length_b   1.000
_cell.length_c   1.000
_cell.angle_alpha   90.00
_cell.angle_beta   90.00
_cell.angle_gamma   90.00
#
_symmetry.space_group_name_H-M   'P 1'
#
loop_
_entity.id
_entity.type
_entity.pdbx_description
1 polymer ?
#
loop_
_entity_poly.entity_id
_entity_poly.type
_entity_poly.pdbx_seq_one_letter_code
_entity_poly.pdbx_strand_id
1 'polypeptide(L)'
;MPRARGRGSPGPDAVLVTEAWGLSYIPSEPTQLKARLRPMRGLKRLRSAQTISTGHALIQNIRRGHYELATDADPQLRLATAFTELAHAI
;
A
#
# COMPACT_ATOMS: atom_id res chain seq x y z
N MET A 1 -12.37 -7.06 -54.45
CA MET A 1 -11.09 -6.34 -54.28
C MET A 1 -11.16 -5.49 -53.00
N PRO A 2 -10.41 -5.82 -51.92
CA PRO A 2 -10.55 -5.23 -50.60
C PRO A 2 -9.44 -4.21 -50.28
N ARG A 3 -9.70 -3.24 -49.39
CA ARG A 3 -8.67 -2.64 -48.53
C ARG A 3 -9.23 -2.38 -47.14
N ALA A 4 -8.79 -3.25 -46.22
CA ALA A 4 -8.99 -3.13 -44.79
C ALA A 4 -8.15 -1.96 -44.24
N ARG A 5 -8.73 -1.17 -43.33
CA ARG A 5 -7.97 -0.37 -42.35
C ARG A 5 -8.52 -0.74 -40.98
N GLY A 6 -7.85 -1.71 -40.36
CA GLY A 6 -8.14 -2.16 -39.01
C GLY A 6 -7.89 -1.03 -38.02
N ARG A 7 -8.96 -0.49 -37.45
CA ARG A 7 -8.89 0.25 -36.20
C ARG A 7 -9.00 -0.81 -35.11
N GLY A 8 -7.84 -1.39 -34.74
CA GLY A 8 -7.76 -2.34 -33.65
C GLY A 8 -8.19 -1.64 -32.36
N SER A 9 -9.31 -2.06 -31.80
CA SER A 9 -9.66 -1.80 -30.41
C SER A 9 -8.50 -2.28 -29.55
N PRO A 10 -8.03 -1.51 -28.55
CA PRO A 10 -7.05 -2.05 -27.61
C PRO A 10 -7.72 -3.22 -26.88
N GLY A 11 -7.21 -4.42 -27.13
CA GLY A 11 -7.56 -5.61 -26.35
C GLY A 11 -7.20 -5.40 -24.88
N PRO A 12 -7.76 -6.19 -23.96
CA PRO A 12 -7.60 -6.04 -22.52
C PRO A 12 -6.17 -6.24 -21.97
N ASP A 13 -5.16 -6.34 -22.84
CA ASP A 13 -3.82 -6.80 -22.50
C ASP A 13 -2.77 -5.67 -22.46
N ALA A 14 -3.20 -4.40 -22.54
CA ALA A 14 -2.34 -3.27 -22.24
C ALA A 14 -2.13 -3.15 -20.72
N VAL A 15 -1.42 -4.12 -20.15
CA VAL A 15 -0.86 -4.00 -18.81
C VAL A 15 0.14 -2.85 -18.88
N LEU A 16 -0.26 -1.69 -18.38
CA LEU A 16 0.69 -0.68 -17.92
C LEU A 16 1.53 -1.37 -16.83
N VAL A 17 2.66 -1.95 -17.24
CA VAL A 17 3.70 -2.39 -16.31
C VAL A 17 4.35 -1.12 -15.79
N THR A 18 3.66 -0.44 -14.88
CA THR A 18 4.33 0.43 -13.93
C THR A 18 5.10 -0.52 -13.03
N GLU A 19 6.42 -0.44 -13.08
CA GLU A 19 7.30 -1.02 -12.08
C GLU A 19 6.90 -0.44 -10.73
N ALA A 20 5.96 -1.13 -10.07
CA ALA A 20 5.59 -0.82 -8.72
C ALA A 20 6.80 -1.21 -7.88
N TRP A 21 7.63 -0.22 -7.54
CA TRP A 21 8.55 -0.31 -6.40
C TRP A 21 7.84 -1.10 -5.31
N GLY A 22 8.34 -2.29 -4.99
CA GLY A 22 7.67 -3.39 -4.28
C GLY A 22 6.80 -2.98 -3.09
N LEU A 23 5.65 -2.40 -3.38
CA LEU A 23 4.60 -2.02 -2.47
C LEU A 23 3.35 -2.60 -3.09
N SER A 24 3.12 -3.87 -2.77
CA SER A 24 1.93 -4.62 -3.14
C SER A 24 0.71 -3.70 -3.05
N TYR A 25 0.04 -3.49 -4.18
CA TYR A 25 -1.23 -2.77 -4.22
C TYR A 25 -2.25 -3.60 -3.46
N ILE A 26 -2.38 -3.36 -2.15
CA ILE A 26 -3.39 -3.97 -1.30
C ILE A 26 -4.63 -3.07 -1.43
N PRO A 27 -5.75 -3.57 -2.00
CA PRO A 27 -6.99 -2.81 -2.04
C PRO A 27 -7.44 -2.52 -0.61
N SER A 28 -7.22 -1.29 -0.16
CA SER A 28 -7.80 -0.83 1.09
C SER A 28 -9.24 -0.40 0.83
N GLU A 29 -10.18 -0.88 1.65
CA GLU A 29 -11.58 -0.45 1.61
C GLU A 29 -11.67 1.09 1.54
N PRO A 30 -12.26 1.68 0.48
CA PRO A 30 -12.30 3.13 0.27
C PRO A 30 -12.93 3.90 1.44
N THR A 31 -13.78 3.25 2.23
CA THR A 31 -14.40 3.75 3.45
C THR A 31 -13.41 3.91 4.60
N GLN A 32 -12.43 3.00 4.75
CA GLN A 32 -11.42 3.09 5.80
C GLN A 32 -10.43 4.23 5.54
N LEU A 33 -10.06 4.44 4.28
CA LEU A 33 -9.23 5.57 3.88
C LEU A 33 -9.93 6.90 4.20
N LYS A 34 -11.20 7.05 3.81
CA LYS A 34 -11.99 8.25 4.13
C LYS A 34 -12.11 8.50 5.64
N ALA A 35 -12.29 7.45 6.43
CA ALA A 35 -12.35 7.55 7.89
C ALA A 35 -11.02 8.07 8.50
N ARG A 36 -9.86 7.64 7.95
CA ARG A 36 -8.53 8.11 8.38
C ARG A 36 -8.22 9.54 7.94
N LEU A 37 -8.74 9.97 6.78
CA LEU A 37 -8.52 11.33 6.28
C LEU A 37 -9.38 12.38 6.99
N ARG A 38 -10.54 12.01 7.55
CA ARG A 38 -11.48 12.95 8.19
C ARG A 38 -10.87 13.71 9.40
N PRO A 39 -10.10 13.06 10.30
CA PRO A 39 -9.38 13.76 11.38
C PRO A 39 -8.26 14.71 10.90
N MET A 40 -7.76 14.52 9.68
CA MET A 40 -6.66 15.32 9.12
C MET A 40 -7.13 16.59 8.39
N ARG A 41 -8.42 16.93 8.50
CA ARG A 41 -8.99 18.20 8.00
C ARG A 41 -8.31 19.37 8.73
N GLY A 42 -7.32 19.98 8.09
CA GLY A 42 -6.52 21.08 8.65
C GLY A 42 -5.01 20.89 8.50
N LEU A 43 -4.53 19.69 8.14
CA LEU A 43 -3.14 19.50 7.73
C LEU A 43 -2.89 20.22 6.40
N LYS A 44 -2.16 21.33 6.47
CA LYS A 44 -1.90 22.21 5.31
C LYS A 44 -0.92 21.62 4.29
N ARG A 45 -0.21 20.54 4.64
CA ARG A 45 0.83 19.93 3.80
C ARG A 45 0.47 18.50 3.45
N LEU A 46 0.37 18.24 2.14
CA LEU A 46 0.15 16.90 1.59
C LEU A 46 1.20 15.89 2.09
N ARG A 47 2.48 16.31 2.17
CA ARG A 47 3.57 15.48 2.70
C ARG A 47 3.30 15.00 4.12
N SER A 48 2.78 15.86 5.01
CA SER A 48 2.50 15.47 6.40
C SER A 48 1.37 14.45 6.48
N ALA A 49 0.28 14.66 5.73
CA ALA A 49 -0.82 13.71 5.65
C ALA A 49 -0.35 12.36 5.07
N GLN A 50 0.53 12.39 4.06
CA GLN A 50 1.13 11.20 3.47
C GLN A 50 2.01 10.46 4.49
N THR A 51 2.96 11.13 5.16
CA THR A 51 3.84 10.51 6.16
C THR A 51 3.04 9.85 7.28
N ILE A 52 2.02 10.54 7.81
CA ILE A 52 1.14 10.00 8.86
C ILE A 52 0.36 8.79 8.33
N SER A 53 -0.20 8.88 7.12
CA SER A 53 -0.96 7.79 6.51
C SER A 53 -0.10 6.55 6.27
N THR A 54 1.13 6.73 5.76
CA THR A 54 2.08 5.64 5.50
C THR A 54 2.52 4.98 6.80
N GLY A 55 2.87 5.76 7.83
CA GLY A 55 3.23 5.20 9.15
C GLY A 55 2.07 4.42 9.77
N HIS A 56 0.85 4.93 9.67
CA HIS A 56 -0.33 4.21 10.15
C HIS A 56 -0.61 2.94 9.33
N ALA A 57 -0.41 2.96 8.02
CA ALA A 57 -0.57 1.78 7.18
C ALA A 57 0.45 0.70 7.53
N LEU A 58 1.72 1.08 7.72
CA LEU A 58 2.81 0.18 8.12
C LEU A 58 2.48 -0.57 9.42
N ILE A 59 2.10 0.15 10.48
CA ILE A 59 1.75 -0.44 11.78
C ILE A 59 0.62 -1.47 11.62
N GLN A 60 -0.41 -1.15 10.83
CA GLN A 60 -1.56 -2.04 10.64
C GLN A 60 -1.21 -3.25 9.78
N ASN A 61 -0.34 -3.10 8.79
CA ASN A 61 0.13 -4.20 7.96
C ASN A 61 0.99 -5.17 8.76
N ILE A 62 1.87 -4.68 9.64
CA ILE A 62 2.64 -5.51 10.57
C ILE A 62 1.69 -6.29 11.49
N ARG A 63 0.72 -5.63 12.12
CA ARG A 63 -0.25 -6.30 13.02
C ARG A 63 -1.06 -7.38 12.31
N ARG A 64 -1.32 -7.23 11.01
CA ARG A 64 -2.03 -8.22 10.18
C ARG A 64 -1.13 -9.33 9.62
N GLY A 65 0.19 -9.25 9.82
CA GLY A 65 1.14 -10.20 9.28
C GLY A 65 1.31 -10.09 7.76
N HIS A 66 1.14 -8.89 7.19
CA HIS A 66 1.36 -8.64 5.77
C HIS A 66 2.84 -8.46 5.40
N TYR A 67 3.73 -8.57 6.38
CA TYR A 67 5.17 -8.57 6.19
C TYR A 67 5.74 -9.82 6.86
N GLU A 68 6.87 -10.29 6.33
CA GLU A 68 7.71 -11.33 6.95
C GLU A 68 8.52 -10.73 8.11
N LEU A 69 7.86 -9.94 8.96
CA LEU A 69 8.40 -9.44 10.21
C LEU A 69 7.60 -10.02 11.36
N ALA A 70 8.31 -10.49 12.38
CA ALA A 70 7.73 -11.03 13.61
C ALA A 70 6.64 -12.08 13.33
N THR A 71 6.87 -12.94 12.33
CA THR A 71 5.95 -13.99 11.90
C THR A 71 5.67 -14.98 13.03
N ASP A 72 6.71 -15.31 13.79
CA ASP A 72 6.67 -16.24 14.93
C ASP A 72 6.34 -15.58 16.28
N ALA A 73 6.16 -14.26 16.29
CA ALA A 73 5.81 -13.53 17.50
C ALA A 73 4.32 -13.63 17.81
N ASP A 74 3.99 -13.65 19.10
CA ASP A 74 2.61 -13.50 19.57
C ASP A 74 1.97 -12.22 18.97
N PRO A 75 0.70 -12.24 18.54
CA PRO A 75 0.05 -11.08 17.94
C PRO A 75 0.09 -9.79 18.78
N GLN A 76 0.12 -9.89 20.12
CA GLN A 76 0.27 -8.73 21.00
C GLN A 76 1.69 -8.15 20.98
N LEU A 77 2.71 -8.99 20.75
CA LEU A 77 4.12 -8.60 20.71
C LEU A 77 4.63 -8.31 19.30
N ARG A 78 3.90 -8.74 18.27
CA ARG A 78 4.31 -8.66 16.85
C ARG A 78 4.79 -7.28 16.43
N LEU A 79 4.14 -6.21 16.88
CA LEU A 79 4.60 -4.85 16.53
C LEU A 79 5.97 -4.54 17.16
N ALA A 80 6.15 -4.82 18.45
CA ALA A 80 7.41 -4.56 19.15
C ALA A 80 8.55 -5.40 18.57
N THR A 81 8.31 -6.70 18.34
CA THR A 81 9.28 -7.60 17.72
C THR A 81 9.65 -7.15 16.30
N ALA A 82 8.66 -6.74 15.49
CA ALA A 82 8.92 -6.25 14.14
C ALA A 82 9.79 -4.98 14.13
N PHE A 83 9.58 -4.05 15.06
CA PHE A 83 10.46 -2.87 15.16
C PHE A 83 11.88 -3.25 15.58
N THR A 84 12.04 -4.23 16.48
CA THR A 84 13.36 -4.76 16.85
C THR A 84 14.05 -5.42 15.66
N GLU A 85 13.36 -6.29 14.91
CA GLU A 85 13.90 -6.92 13.69
C GLU A 85 14.30 -5.88 12.64
N LEU A 86 13.43 -4.90 12.40
CA LEU A 86 13.72 -3.82 11.45
C LEU A 86 14.94 -3.00 11.86
N ALA A 87 15.10 -2.69 13.15
CA ALA A 87 16.25 -1.95 13.66
C ALA A 87 17.58 -2.71 13.51
N HIS A 88 17.56 -4.05 13.46
CA HIS A 88 18.74 -4.86 13.17
C HIS A 88 19.05 -4.94 11.67
N ALA A 89 18.05 -4.71 10.81
CA ALA A 89 18.18 -4.85 9.37
C ALA A 89 18.64 -3.57 8.65
N ILE A 90 18.63 -2.41 9.33
CA ILE A 90 18.98 -1.09 8.76
C ILE A 90 20.29 -0.52 9.32
#